data_AF-A0A2G9FXI1-F1
#
_entry.id   AF-A0A2G9FXI1-F1
#
_cell.length_a   1.000
_cell.length_b   1.000
_cell.length_c   1.000
_cell.angle_alpha   90.00
_cell.angle_beta   90.00
_cell.angle_gamma   90.00
#
_symmetry.space_group_name_H-M   'P 1'
#
loop_
_entity.id
_entity.type
_entity.pdbx_description
1 polymer ?
#
loop_
_entity_poly.entity_id
_entity_poly.type
_entity_poly.pdbx_seq_one_letter_code
_entity_poly.pdbx_strand_id
1 'polypeptide(L)'
;MKLLLSHKLLSSEDSIHHWERKAHAKSRFSEVAELVDSSSRFTIQARIHAEMLSPETSYAAYLVFELTENYKNLGFAISTVRFSGQDLISEQQTRMVHFQSSNSRGDGWTEVEMGSFYVHNGRNTEIEVTLVEPSGNMNMKSGLIVEGVEFRPSSGGGIFSKVRIS
;
A
#
# COMPACT_ATOMS: atom_id res chain seq x y z
N MET A 1 -10.08 -5.86 6.72
CA MET A 1 -9.94 -6.88 5.66
C MET A 1 -8.49 -6.87 5.15
N LYS A 2 -7.86 -8.04 4.94
CA LYS A 2 -6.51 -8.12 4.36
C LYS A 2 -6.63 -8.52 2.90
N LEU A 3 -5.97 -7.78 2.01
CA LEU A 3 -5.90 -8.15 0.61
C LEU A 3 -4.47 -8.59 0.31
N LEU A 4 -4.32 -9.84 -0.14
CA LEU A 4 -3.13 -10.21 -0.89
C LEU A 4 -3.15 -9.33 -2.15
N LEU A 5 -1.98 -8.83 -2.51
CA LEU A 5 -1.79 -8.09 -3.74
C LEU A 5 -2.36 -8.94 -4.90
N SER A 6 -3.41 -8.44 -5.56
CA SER A 6 -4.08 -9.14 -6.67
C SER A 6 -3.11 -9.35 -7.84
N HIS A 7 -3.45 -10.27 -8.75
CA HIS A 7 -2.63 -10.74 -9.89
C HIS A 7 -2.11 -9.66 -10.87
N LYS A 8 -2.31 -8.36 -10.61
CA LYS A 8 -2.09 -7.26 -11.56
C LYS A 8 -1.28 -6.10 -10.96
N LEU A 9 -0.25 -6.40 -10.17
CA LEU A 9 0.27 -5.40 -9.23
C LEU A 9 1.60 -4.73 -9.55
N LEU A 10 2.33 -5.11 -10.60
CA LEU A 10 3.70 -4.61 -10.78
C LEU A 10 3.96 -4.32 -12.25
N SER A 11 3.49 -3.17 -12.76
CA SER A 11 3.85 -2.74 -14.10
C SER A 11 5.29 -2.20 -14.09
N SER A 12 6.26 -3.07 -14.38
CA SER A 12 7.51 -2.61 -14.99
C SER A 12 7.24 -2.47 -16.48
N GLU A 13 6.91 -1.26 -16.93
CA GLU A 13 7.16 -0.92 -18.32
C GLU A 13 8.68 -0.94 -18.48
N ASP A 14 9.14 -1.87 -19.31
CA ASP A 14 10.54 -2.23 -19.62
C ASP A 14 11.20 -3.26 -18.69
N SER A 15 11.26 -4.47 -19.24
CA SER A 15 11.84 -5.72 -18.77
C SER A 15 13.30 -5.64 -18.31
N ILE A 16 13.58 -6.03 -17.05
CA ILE A 16 14.17 -7.33 -16.67
C ILE A 16 14.28 -7.44 -15.13
N HIS A 17 13.38 -8.24 -14.53
CA HIS A 17 13.34 -8.68 -13.11
C HIS A 17 13.25 -7.59 -12.03
N HIS A 18 12.07 -7.35 -11.47
CA HIS A 18 11.95 -6.42 -10.32
C HIS A 18 11.22 -6.99 -9.11
N TRP A 19 10.50 -8.10 -9.22
CA TRP A 19 9.87 -8.74 -8.08
C TRP A 19 9.87 -10.26 -8.24
N GLU A 20 10.30 -10.96 -7.20
CA GLU A 20 10.22 -12.41 -7.12
C GLU A 20 9.11 -12.82 -6.15
N ARG A 21 8.45 -13.94 -6.46
CA ARG A 21 7.51 -14.56 -5.54
C ARG A 21 8.22 -15.66 -4.79
N LYS A 22 8.05 -15.70 -3.48
CA LYS A 22 8.64 -16.72 -2.63
C LYS A 22 7.73 -17.10 -1.49
N ALA A 23 7.88 -18.31 -0.99
CA ALA A 23 7.34 -18.70 0.30
C ALA A 23 8.04 -17.93 1.42
N HIS A 24 7.30 -17.62 2.48
CA HIS A 24 7.85 -16.94 3.64
C HIS A 24 7.27 -17.55 4.91
N ALA A 25 8.13 -18.07 5.78
CA ALA A 25 7.69 -18.87 6.95
C ALA A 25 6.81 -18.09 7.93
N LYS A 26 7.01 -16.77 8.02
CA LYS A 26 6.19 -15.89 8.87
C LYS A 26 4.91 -15.41 8.18
N SER A 27 4.76 -15.64 6.87
CA SER A 27 3.60 -15.13 6.15
C SER A 27 2.38 -16.02 6.38
N ARG A 28 1.22 -15.37 6.47
CA ARG A 28 -0.08 -16.05 6.45
C ARG A 28 -0.54 -16.42 5.03
N PHE A 29 0.15 -15.91 4.01
CA PHE A 29 -0.10 -16.23 2.60
C PHE A 29 0.93 -17.24 2.10
N SER A 30 0.59 -17.98 1.04
CA SER A 30 1.51 -18.94 0.43
C SER A 30 2.72 -18.29 -0.23
N GLU A 31 2.57 -17.03 -0.67
CA GLU A 31 3.59 -16.28 -1.38
C GLU A 31 3.65 -14.83 -0.88
N VAL A 32 4.86 -14.27 -0.88
CA VAL A 32 5.16 -12.84 -0.71
C VAL A 32 5.93 -12.34 -1.93
N ALA A 33 5.97 -11.02 -2.13
CA ALA A 33 6.71 -10.40 -3.23
C ALA A 33 8.00 -9.75 -2.71
N GLU A 34 9.16 -10.12 -3.24
CA GLU A 34 10.46 -9.53 -2.90
C GLU A 34 11.01 -8.70 -4.05
N LEU A 35 11.39 -7.45 -3.78
CA LEU A 35 12.16 -6.61 -4.68
C LEU A 35 13.63 -7.06 -4.65
N VAL A 36 14.07 -7.86 -5.63
CA VAL A 36 15.40 -8.50 -5.62
C VAL A 36 16.49 -7.61 -6.18
N ASP A 37 16.27 -6.98 -7.34
CA ASP A 37 17.18 -5.97 -7.91
C ASP A 37 16.40 -5.07 -8.88
N SER A 38 16.36 -3.76 -8.62
CA SER A 38 15.67 -2.81 -9.50
C SER A 38 16.39 -1.49 -9.60
N SER A 39 16.76 -1.10 -10.81
CA SER A 39 17.19 0.27 -11.14
C SER A 39 16.01 1.20 -11.48
N SER A 40 14.81 0.63 -11.66
CA SER A 40 13.57 1.36 -11.98
C SER A 40 12.77 1.70 -10.71
N ARG A 41 11.86 2.68 -10.83
CA ARG A 41 10.88 2.98 -9.79
C ARG A 41 10.00 1.78 -9.51
N PHE A 42 9.62 1.56 -8.27
CA PHE A 42 8.59 0.58 -7.93
C PHE A 42 7.26 1.24 -7.56
N THR A 43 6.18 0.48 -7.77
CA THR A 43 4.81 0.84 -7.43
C THR A 43 4.19 -0.32 -6.67
N ILE A 44 3.57 -0.02 -5.53
CA ILE A 44 2.69 -0.94 -4.80
C ILE A 44 1.28 -0.37 -4.85
N GLN A 45 0.30 -1.19 -5.16
CA GLN A 45 -1.08 -0.75 -5.37
C GLN A 45 -2.08 -1.72 -4.76
N ALA A 46 -2.99 -1.23 -3.94
CA ALA A 46 -4.10 -2.01 -3.41
C ALA A 46 -5.42 -1.34 -3.79
N ARG A 47 -6.43 -2.16 -4.11
CA ARG A 47 -7.78 -1.70 -4.44
C ARG A 47 -8.80 -2.49 -3.63
N ILE A 48 -9.80 -1.78 -3.12
CA ILE A 48 -10.92 -2.39 -2.40
C ILE A 48 -12.21 -1.65 -2.72
N HIS A 49 -13.29 -2.40 -2.89
CA HIS A 49 -14.62 -1.82 -3.00
C HIS A 49 -15.11 -1.42 -1.61
N ALA A 50 -15.67 -0.21 -1.48
CA ALA A 50 -16.22 0.31 -0.24
C ALA A 50 -17.27 -0.63 0.38
N GLU A 51 -18.01 -1.37 -0.45
CA GLU A 51 -19.01 -2.37 -0.04
C GLU A 51 -18.43 -3.54 0.74
N MET A 52 -17.13 -3.79 0.61
CA MET A 52 -16.43 -4.84 1.35
C MET A 52 -16.03 -4.39 2.77
N LEU A 53 -16.26 -3.12 3.09
CA LEU A 53 -15.93 -2.49 4.35
C LEU A 53 -17.21 -2.11 5.09
N SER A 54 -17.14 -2.10 6.42
CA SER A 54 -18.24 -1.58 7.22
C SER A 54 -18.47 -0.10 6.90
N PRO A 55 -19.73 0.32 6.62
CA PRO A 55 -20.04 1.72 6.39
C PRO A 55 -19.89 2.54 7.67
N GLU A 56 -19.89 3.86 7.52
CA GLU A 56 -19.75 4.85 8.58
C GLU A 56 -18.54 4.59 9.50
N THR A 57 -17.46 4.13 8.89
CA THR A 57 -16.26 3.68 9.61
C THR A 57 -15.02 4.29 8.95
N SER A 58 -14.13 4.85 9.77
CA SER A 58 -12.79 5.23 9.34
C SER A 58 -11.93 3.99 9.16
N TYR A 59 -11.17 3.94 8.08
CA TYR A 59 -10.16 2.93 7.81
C TYR A 59 -8.79 3.56 7.61
N ALA A 60 -7.76 2.80 7.96
CA ALA A 60 -6.39 3.06 7.55
C ALA A 60 -5.85 1.86 6.75
N ALA A 61 -5.10 2.16 5.69
CA ALA A 61 -4.39 1.18 4.87
C ALA A 61 -2.94 1.09 5.35
N TYR A 62 -2.46 -0.13 5.57
CA TYR A 62 -1.10 -0.40 6.02
C TYR A 62 -0.38 -1.30 5.03
N LEU A 63 0.80 -0.90 4.60
CA LEU A 63 1.74 -1.80 3.95
C LEU A 63 2.38 -2.69 5.02
N VAL A 64 2.34 -4.00 4.82
CA VAL A 64 3.01 -4.98 5.68
C VAL A 64 4.19 -5.56 4.92
N PHE A 65 5.38 -5.38 5.47
CA PHE A 65 6.63 -5.65 4.78
C PHE A 65 7.74 -6.06 5.75
N GLU A 66 8.81 -6.63 5.20
CA GLU A 66 10.07 -6.92 5.87
C GLU A 66 11.21 -6.32 5.02
N LEU A 67 12.28 -5.91 5.68
CA LEU A 67 13.53 -5.52 5.01
C LEU A 67 14.57 -6.60 5.25
N THR A 68 15.18 -7.11 4.18
CA THR A 68 16.32 -8.02 4.29
C THR A 68 17.50 -7.30 4.96
N GLU A 69 18.41 -8.04 5.59
CA GLU A 69 19.61 -7.46 6.24
C GLU A 69 20.45 -6.58 5.30
N ASN A 70 20.47 -6.89 4.01
CA ASN A 70 21.26 -6.19 2.99
C ASN A 70 20.41 -5.34 2.04
N TYR A 71 19.26 -4.82 2.50
CA TYR A 71 18.41 -3.97 1.67
C TYR A 71 19.16 -2.73 1.15
N LYS A 72 18.83 -2.26 -0.05
CA LYS A 72 19.55 -1.16 -0.72
C LYS A 72 18.61 -0.06 -1.17
N ASN A 73 19.01 1.19 -0.92
CA ASN A 73 18.46 2.40 -1.52
C ASN A 73 16.92 2.56 -1.39
N LEU A 74 16.33 1.95 -0.36
CA LEU A 74 14.93 2.15 0.05
C LEU A 74 14.85 3.34 0.99
N GLY A 75 14.55 4.52 0.44
CA GLY A 75 14.40 5.75 1.22
C GLY A 75 12.95 5.99 1.62
N PHE A 76 12.23 6.73 0.77
CA PHE A 76 10.84 7.05 0.96
C PHE A 76 10.04 6.83 -0.33
N ALA A 77 8.74 6.73 -0.17
CA ALA A 77 7.79 6.67 -1.26
C ALA A 77 6.65 7.67 -1.04
N ILE A 78 5.97 8.00 -2.13
CA ILE A 78 4.76 8.82 -2.10
C ILE A 78 3.56 7.88 -2.10
N SER A 79 2.81 7.92 -1.01
CA SER A 79 1.55 7.21 -0.90
C SER A 79 0.39 8.11 -1.32
N THR A 80 -0.58 7.54 -2.02
CA THR A 80 -1.77 8.23 -2.49
C THR A 80 -3.00 7.36 -2.26
N VAL A 81 -4.04 7.94 -1.65
CA VAL A 81 -5.38 7.35 -1.57
C VAL A 81 -6.28 8.07 -2.56
N ARG A 82 -6.96 7.32 -3.43
CA ARG A 82 -7.91 7.84 -4.42
C ARG A 82 -9.24 7.11 -4.30
N PHE A 83 -10.32 7.83 -4.53
CA PHE A 83 -11.66 7.28 -4.66
C PHE A 83 -12.11 7.41 -6.11
N SER A 84 -12.71 6.36 -6.63
CA SER A 84 -13.32 6.38 -7.96
C SER A 84 -14.71 5.76 -7.91
N GLY A 85 -15.68 6.42 -8.54
CA GLY A 85 -17.09 6.05 -8.52
C GLY A 85 -17.91 7.03 -9.35
N GLN A 86 -19.18 6.69 -9.63
CA GLN A 86 -20.09 7.65 -10.27
C GLN A 86 -20.33 8.82 -9.29
N ASP A 87 -20.28 10.05 -9.80
CA ASP A 87 -20.59 11.29 -9.09
C ASP A 87 -19.63 11.74 -7.97
N LEU A 88 -18.44 11.11 -7.84
CA LEU A 88 -17.41 11.58 -6.90
C LEU A 88 -16.43 12.56 -7.58
N ILE A 89 -16.24 13.73 -6.96
CA ILE A 89 -15.03 14.52 -7.19
C ILE A 89 -13.87 13.67 -6.68
N SER A 90 -12.84 13.46 -7.50
CA SER A 90 -11.66 12.66 -7.13
C SER A 90 -10.97 13.25 -5.90
N GLU A 91 -11.35 12.80 -4.71
CA GLU A 91 -10.65 13.12 -3.48
C GLU A 91 -9.32 12.36 -3.45
N GLN A 92 -8.26 13.08 -3.13
CA GLN A 92 -6.91 12.53 -3.08
C GLN A 92 -6.22 12.90 -1.78
N GLN A 93 -5.78 11.89 -1.03
CA GLN A 93 -4.78 12.05 0.02
C GLN A 93 -3.40 11.76 -0.56
N THR A 94 -2.40 12.59 -0.28
CA THR A 94 -1.00 12.27 -0.61
C THR A 94 -0.13 12.44 0.64
N ARG A 95 0.77 11.48 0.88
CA ARG A 95 1.73 11.56 2.00
C ARG A 95 3.07 10.93 1.65
N MET A 96 4.13 11.40 2.30
CA MET A 96 5.43 10.73 2.27
C MET A 96 5.44 9.57 3.28
N VAL A 97 5.99 8.43 2.87
CA VAL A 97 6.10 7.21 3.66
C VAL A 97 7.57 6.79 3.66
N HIS A 98 8.16 6.62 4.85
CA HIS A 98 9.53 6.14 5.00
C HIS A 98 9.55 4.64 5.33
N PHE A 99 10.45 3.90 4.69
CA PHE A 99 10.69 2.51 5.04
C PHE A 99 11.61 2.44 6.25
N GLN A 100 11.04 2.28 7.44
CA GLN A 100 11.78 2.23 8.71
C GLN A 100 11.52 0.89 9.42
N SER A 101 12.58 0.20 9.82
CA SER A 101 12.50 -1.08 10.53
C SER A 101 11.98 -0.97 11.96
N SER A 102 11.95 0.24 12.54
CA SER A 102 11.46 0.49 13.90
C SER A 102 9.96 0.26 14.08
N ASN A 103 9.20 0.14 13.00
CA ASN A 103 7.75 -0.11 13.05
C ASN A 103 7.44 -1.62 13.10
N SER A 104 8.17 -2.37 13.94
CA SER A 104 8.01 -3.81 14.09
C SER A 104 6.72 -4.18 14.83
N ARG A 105 6.02 -5.18 14.32
CA ARG A 105 4.85 -5.81 14.92
C ARG A 105 5.24 -6.99 15.81
N GLY A 106 4.32 -7.45 16.64
CA GLY A 106 4.51 -8.63 17.48
C GLY A 106 4.64 -9.96 16.72
N ASP A 107 4.28 -9.99 15.43
CA ASP A 107 4.39 -11.17 14.55
C ASP A 107 5.68 -11.17 13.70
N GLY A 108 6.58 -10.21 13.93
CA GLY A 108 7.88 -10.15 13.27
C GLY A 108 7.88 -9.48 11.89
N TRP A 109 6.74 -8.93 11.45
CA TRP A 109 6.64 -8.05 10.29
C TRP A 109 6.83 -6.58 10.67
N THR A 110 7.19 -5.73 9.72
CA THR A 110 7.13 -4.28 9.83
C THR A 110 5.87 -3.76 9.14
N GLU A 111 5.28 -2.67 9.64
CA GLU A 111 4.19 -2.01 8.93
C GLU A 111 4.35 -0.50 8.83
N VAL A 112 3.73 0.09 7.81
CA VAL A 112 3.65 1.54 7.69
C VAL A 112 2.30 1.96 7.13
N GLU A 113 1.72 3.02 7.70
CA GLU A 113 0.45 3.56 7.23
C GLU A 113 0.63 4.25 5.87
N MET A 114 -0.11 3.77 4.87
CA MET A 114 -0.15 4.33 3.53
C MET A 114 -1.15 5.51 3.45
N GLY A 115 -2.20 5.50 4.27
CA GLY A 115 -3.20 6.56 4.32
C GLY A 115 -4.46 6.11 5.05
N SER A 116 -5.42 7.03 5.19
CA SER A 116 -6.70 6.78 5.85
C SER A 116 -7.85 7.44 5.13
N PHE A 117 -9.02 6.82 5.24
CA PHE A 117 -10.24 7.24 4.57
C PHE A 117 -11.47 6.93 5.41
N TYR A 118 -12.57 7.61 5.14
CA TYR A 118 -13.86 7.33 5.75
C TYR A 118 -14.79 6.68 4.73
N VAL A 119 -15.40 5.57 5.10
CA VAL A 119 -16.38 4.87 4.27
C VAL A 119 -17.77 5.43 4.59
N HIS A 120 -18.37 6.15 3.65
CA HIS A 120 -19.76 6.60 3.76
C HIS A 120 -20.74 5.50 3.31
N ASN A 121 -22.01 5.62 3.70
CA ASN A 121 -23.12 4.88 3.10
C ASN A 121 -23.33 5.31 1.62
N GLY A 122 -22.47 4.88 0.69
CA GLY A 122 -22.50 5.32 -0.71
C GLY A 122 -21.89 4.33 -1.70
N ARG A 123 -22.55 4.19 -2.86
CA ARG A 123 -22.46 3.09 -3.84
C ARG A 123 -21.18 3.05 -4.68
N ASN A 124 -20.88 1.86 -5.20
CA ASN A 124 -19.88 1.46 -6.18
C ASN A 124 -18.60 2.31 -6.20
N THR A 125 -18.02 2.52 -5.02
CA THR A 125 -16.79 3.29 -4.86
C THR A 125 -15.61 2.33 -4.75
N GLU A 126 -14.69 2.40 -5.69
CA GLU A 126 -13.38 1.75 -5.60
C GLU A 126 -12.40 2.70 -4.90
N ILE A 127 -11.82 2.21 -3.81
CA ILE A 127 -10.74 2.88 -3.08
C ILE A 127 -9.43 2.29 -3.56
N GLU A 128 -8.57 3.14 -4.12
CA GLU A 128 -7.22 2.79 -4.54
C GLU A 128 -6.20 3.42 -3.60
N VAL A 129 -5.26 2.61 -3.13
CA VAL A 129 -4.09 3.06 -2.37
C VAL A 129 -2.84 2.68 -3.13
N THR A 130 -2.07 3.68 -3.57
CA THR A 130 -0.79 3.48 -4.26
C THR A 130 0.36 3.97 -3.41
N LEU A 131 1.51 3.31 -3.47
CA LEU A 131 2.79 3.78 -2.96
C LEU A 131 3.80 3.70 -4.09
N VAL A 132 4.35 4.86 -4.46
CA VAL A 132 5.19 5.02 -5.64
C VAL A 132 6.52 5.63 -5.24
N GLU A 133 7.62 5.01 -5.65
CA GLU A 133 8.94 5.61 -5.50
C GLU A 133 9.04 6.91 -6.32
N PRO A 134 9.59 8.01 -5.76
CA PRO A 134 9.81 9.25 -6.51
C PRO A 134 10.68 9.02 -7.75
N SER A 135 10.41 9.79 -8.80
CA SER A 135 11.27 9.81 -9.99
C SER A 135 12.67 10.35 -9.66
N GLY A 136 13.65 9.97 -10.48
CA GLY A 136 15.03 10.46 -10.38
C GLY A 136 15.97 9.58 -9.54
N ASN A 137 15.46 8.58 -8.82
CA ASN A 137 16.31 7.60 -8.14
C ASN A 137 16.61 6.39 -9.05
N MET A 138 17.76 6.42 -9.71
CA MET A 138 18.24 5.33 -10.59
C MET A 138 19.16 4.34 -9.87
N ASN A 139 19.34 4.47 -8.55
CA ASN A 139 20.15 3.53 -7.80
C ASN A 139 19.48 2.15 -7.76
N MET A 140 20.30 1.09 -7.76
CA MET A 140 19.86 -0.29 -7.58
C MET A 140 19.19 -0.46 -6.22
N LYS A 141 17.98 -0.99 -6.21
CA LYS A 141 17.15 -1.22 -5.03
C LYS A 141 16.89 -2.69 -4.86
N SER A 142 16.94 -3.15 -3.61
CA SER A 142 16.71 -4.54 -3.28
C SER A 142 16.29 -4.69 -1.83
N GLY A 143 15.73 -5.86 -1.50
CA GLY A 143 15.49 -6.30 -0.13
C GLY A 143 14.19 -5.83 0.50
N LEU A 144 13.24 -5.31 -0.28
CA LEU A 144 11.87 -5.06 0.19
C LEU A 144 11.02 -6.30 -0.02
N ILE A 145 10.58 -6.94 1.06
CA ILE A 145 9.66 -8.08 1.02
C ILE A 145 8.28 -7.59 1.43
N VAL A 146 7.27 -7.75 0.58
CA VAL A 146 5.89 -7.30 0.83
C VAL A 146 4.99 -8.51 1.07
N GLU A 147 4.37 -8.54 2.25
CA GLU A 147 3.30 -9.50 2.55
C GLU A 147 1.96 -9.07 1.93
N GLY A 148 1.64 -7.78 2.02
CA GLY A 148 0.42 -7.24 1.42
C GLY A 148 -0.01 -5.90 2.00
N VAL A 149 -1.26 -5.52 1.70
CA VAL A 149 -1.89 -4.30 2.23
C VAL A 149 -3.10 -4.67 3.09
N GLU A 150 -3.13 -4.12 4.30
CA GLU A 150 -4.19 -4.34 5.27
C GLU A 150 -5.06 -3.10 5.43
N PHE A 151 -6.37 -3.27 5.25
CA PHE A 151 -7.37 -2.24 5.56
C PHE A 151 -7.98 -2.53 6.93
N ARG A 152 -7.71 -1.66 7.90
CA ARG A 152 -8.13 -1.83 9.30
C ARG A 152 -9.00 -0.66 9.74
N PRO A 153 -10.11 -0.90 10.48
CA PRO A 153 -10.82 0.17 11.16
C PRO A 153 -9.86 0.97 12.02
N SER A 154 -9.97 2.29 11.99
CA SER A 154 -9.13 3.19 12.76
C SER A 154 -9.98 4.12 13.62
N SER A 155 -9.53 4.39 14.84
CA SER A 155 -10.22 5.30 15.77
C SER A 155 -10.03 6.78 15.40
N GLY A 156 -9.17 7.07 14.43
CA GLY A 156 -8.98 8.43 13.92
C GLY A 156 -10.15 8.82 13.04
N GLY A 157 -10.69 10.03 13.21
CA GLY A 157 -11.47 10.63 12.14
C GLY A 157 -10.55 10.68 10.92
N GLY A 158 -10.87 9.95 9.85
CA GLY A 158 -10.11 10.04 8.61
C GLY A 158 -9.94 11.51 8.27
N ILE A 159 -8.78 11.93 7.78
CA ILE A 159 -8.47 13.36 7.57
C ILE A 159 -9.51 14.03 6.63
N PHE A 160 -10.29 13.22 5.90
CA PHE A 160 -11.40 13.60 5.02
C PHE A 160 -12.79 13.58 5.67
N SER A 161 -12.92 13.44 7.00
CA SER A 161 -14.21 13.51 7.71
C SER A 161 -14.87 14.91 7.65
N LYS A 162 -14.41 15.81 6.78
CA LYS A 162 -14.88 17.18 6.61
C LYS A 162 -15.18 17.57 5.16
N VAL A 163 -15.20 16.65 4.21
CA VAL A 163 -15.75 16.97 2.87
C VAL A 163 -17.23 16.62 2.88
N ARG A 164 -18.06 17.65 3.13
CA ARG A 164 -19.48 17.59 2.80
C ARG A 164 -19.58 17.68 1.28
N ILE A 165 -20.00 16.60 0.63
CA ILE A 165 -20.52 16.68 -0.73
C ILE A 165 -21.94 17.28 -0.59
N SER A 166 -22.12 18.46 -1.17
CA SER A 166 -23.40 19.17 -1.28
C SER A 166 -24.35 18.51 -2.26
#